data_AF-A0A9P7FW33-F1
#
_entry.id   AF-A0A9P7FW33-F1
#
_cell.length_a   1.000
_cell.length_b   1.000
_cell.length_c   1.000
_cell.angle_alpha   90.00
_cell.angle_beta   90.00
_cell.angle_gamma   90.00
#
_symmetry.space_group_name_H-M   'P 1'
#
loop_
_entity.id
_entity.type
_entity.pdbx_description
1 polymer ?
#
loop_
_entity_poly.entity_id
_entity_poly.type
_entity_poly.pdbx_seq_one_letter_code
_entity_poly.pdbx_strand_id
1 'polypeptide(L)'
;HLSDEALHTLRASPDVEYITEDGIATTFATQTNAPWGLARISQPGRLTNQNADALTFSYTYDDSAGAGVDVYVVDTGVYTGHSTFGGRARWGATFGGYPDADGNGHGTHVAGTVGGSQYGVAKAVSIIAVKVLGDDGSGAITG
;
A
#
# COMPACT_ATOMS: atom_id res chain seq x y z
N HIS A 1 -30.26 10.14 9.69
CA HIS A 1 -30.67 11.54 9.94
C HIS A 1 -31.39 11.59 11.27
N LEU A 2 -30.69 12.06 12.31
CA LEU A 2 -31.34 12.44 13.57
C LEU A 2 -31.85 13.87 13.39
N SER A 3 -33.08 14.14 13.83
CA SER A 3 -33.69 15.47 13.72
C SER A 3 -33.05 16.45 14.70
N ASP A 4 -33.09 17.75 14.37
CA ASP A 4 -32.52 18.84 15.18
C ASP A 4 -33.03 18.86 16.63
N GLU A 5 -34.21 18.28 16.86
CA GLU A 5 -34.85 18.17 18.18
C GLU A 5 -34.22 17.08 19.06
N ALA A 6 -33.74 15.98 18.46
CA ALA A 6 -32.98 14.95 19.17
C ALA A 6 -31.60 15.44 19.60
N LEU A 7 -30.99 16.34 18.79
CA LEU A 7 -29.70 16.96 19.10
C LEU A 7 -29.78 17.92 20.29
N HIS A 8 -30.93 18.60 20.49
CA HIS A 8 -31.11 19.52 21.61
C HIS A 8 -31.31 18.79 22.94
N THR A 9 -32.02 17.66 22.92
CA THR A 9 -32.29 16.87 24.14
C THR A 9 -31.03 16.20 24.69
N LEU A 10 -30.11 15.76 23.83
CA LEU A 10 -28.85 15.15 24.26
C LEU A 10 -27.85 16.17 24.85
N ARG A 11 -27.95 17.45 24.47
CA ARG A 11 -27.09 18.55 24.93
C ARG A 11 -27.45 19.10 26.31
N ALA A 12 -28.66 18.84 26.80
CA ALA A 12 -29.17 19.39 28.05
C ALA A 12 -29.09 18.41 29.23
N SER A 13 -28.52 17.21 29.04
CA SER A 13 -28.33 16.26 30.13
C SER A 13 -27.15 16.68 31.01
N PRO A 14 -27.31 16.78 32.34
CA PRO A 14 -26.23 17.08 33.27
C PRO A 14 -25.13 16.00 33.34
N ASP A 15 -25.32 14.86 32.64
CA ASP A 15 -24.36 13.76 32.55
C ASP A 15 -23.47 13.81 31.29
N VAL A 16 -23.55 14.89 30.49
CA VAL A 16 -22.79 15.01 29.22
C VAL A 16 -21.80 16.17 29.32
N GLU A 17 -20.54 15.85 29.64
CA GLU A 17 -19.46 16.83 29.80
C GLU A 17 -18.81 17.22 28.45
N TYR A 18 -18.81 16.36 27.44
CA TYR A 18 -18.55 16.71 26.03
C TYR A 18 -19.07 15.62 25.08
N ILE A 19 -19.49 16.01 23.86
CA ILE A 19 -19.70 15.11 22.72
C ILE A 19 -18.64 15.46 21.68
N THR A 20 -17.74 14.53 21.38
CA THR A 20 -16.80 14.63 20.25
C THR A 20 -17.28 13.70 19.13
N GLU A 21 -17.34 14.22 17.92
CA GLU A 21 -17.48 13.42 16.71
C GLU A 21 -16.19 12.58 16.54
N ASP A 22 -16.31 11.28 16.24
CA ASP A 22 -15.17 10.39 16.07
C ASP A 22 -14.40 10.79 14.79
N GLY A 23 -13.29 11.48 14.97
CA GLY A 23 -12.44 11.96 13.89
C GLY A 23 -11.04 11.41 14.06
N ILE A 24 -10.65 10.44 13.24
CA ILE A 24 -9.22 10.10 13.10
C ILE A 24 -8.55 11.29 12.42
N ALA A 25 -7.75 12.04 13.18
CA ALA A 25 -6.84 13.01 12.61
C ALA A 25 -5.69 12.26 11.90
N THR A 26 -5.85 12.01 10.60
CA THR A 26 -4.79 11.46 9.75
C THR A 26 -3.88 12.58 9.27
N THR A 27 -2.59 12.48 9.59
CA THR A 27 -1.56 13.35 9.03
C THR A 27 -1.07 12.77 7.69
N PHE A 28 -0.72 13.63 6.73
CA PHE A 28 -0.35 13.23 5.37
C PHE A 28 1.07 13.65 5.02
N ALA A 29 1.77 12.78 4.31
CA ALA A 29 3.11 13.00 3.76
C ALA A 29 3.02 13.29 2.26
N THR A 30 4.02 13.99 1.74
CA THR A 30 4.17 14.20 0.31
C THR A 30 5.56 13.77 -0.15
N GLN A 31 5.61 12.84 -1.11
CA GLN A 31 6.80 12.57 -1.89
C GLN A 31 6.85 13.53 -3.08
N THR A 32 7.92 14.32 -3.17
CA THR A 32 8.31 15.02 -4.39
C THR A 32 9.08 14.08 -5.31
N ASN A 33 9.06 14.36 -6.62
CA ASN A 33 9.66 13.51 -7.65
C ASN A 33 9.04 12.09 -7.76
N ALA A 34 7.73 12.00 -7.60
CA ALA A 34 6.98 10.76 -7.75
C ALA A 34 6.78 10.40 -9.24
N PRO A 35 6.63 9.10 -9.58
CA PRO A 35 6.14 8.68 -10.88
C PRO A 35 4.68 9.09 -11.07
N TRP A 36 4.26 9.21 -12.33
CA TRP A 36 2.90 9.62 -12.68
C TRP A 36 1.81 8.72 -12.05
N GLY A 37 2.07 7.41 -11.95
CA GLY A 37 1.09 6.44 -11.43
C GLY A 37 0.71 6.71 -9.97
N LEU A 38 1.69 7.02 -9.12
CA LEU A 38 1.45 7.39 -7.72
C LEU A 38 0.70 8.72 -7.63
N ALA A 39 1.12 9.71 -8.42
CA ALA A 39 0.42 10.98 -8.47
C ALA A 39 -1.04 10.80 -8.90
N ARG A 40 -1.29 9.96 -9.91
CA ARG A 40 -2.64 9.68 -10.41
C ARG A 40 -3.56 9.15 -9.32
N ILE A 41 -3.11 8.23 -8.47
CA ILE A 41 -3.98 7.67 -7.42
C ILE A 41 -4.15 8.57 -6.19
N SER A 42 -3.31 9.61 -6.02
CA SER A 42 -3.36 10.51 -4.85
C SER A 42 -4.17 11.79 -5.03
N GLN A 43 -4.75 12.02 -6.21
CA GLN A 43 -5.56 13.22 -6.45
C GLN A 43 -6.78 12.95 -7.33
N PRO A 44 -7.88 13.71 -7.14
CA PRO A 44 -9.05 13.63 -8.01
C PRO A 44 -8.81 14.31 -9.37
N GLY A 45 -7.93 15.32 -9.41
CA GLY A 45 -7.63 16.11 -10.61
C GLY A 45 -6.90 15.33 -11.70
N ARG A 46 -7.07 15.77 -12.94
CA ARG A 46 -6.28 15.27 -14.07
C ARG A 46 -4.83 15.73 -13.93
N LEU A 47 -3.88 14.84 -14.24
CA LEU A 47 -2.46 15.19 -14.34
C LEU A 47 -2.24 16.17 -15.51
N THR A 48 -1.53 17.27 -15.25
CA THR A 48 -1.21 18.29 -16.27
C THR A 48 -0.01 17.90 -17.11
N ASN A 49 0.98 17.24 -16.49
CA ASN A 49 2.10 16.61 -17.19
C ASN A 49 1.68 15.22 -17.69
N GLN A 50 1.81 14.99 -19.00
CA GLN A 50 1.41 13.75 -19.68
C GLN A 50 2.61 12.86 -20.04
N ASN A 51 3.83 13.25 -19.66
CA ASN A 51 5.01 12.42 -19.83
C ASN A 51 5.04 11.32 -18.75
N ALA A 52 4.77 10.08 -19.16
CA ALA A 52 4.73 8.92 -18.26
C ALA A 52 6.12 8.54 -17.69
N ASP A 53 7.22 9.00 -18.31
CA ASP A 53 8.57 8.72 -17.81
C ASP A 53 9.07 9.80 -16.83
N ALA A 54 8.33 10.90 -16.68
CA ALA A 54 8.74 11.98 -15.80
C ALA A 54 8.60 11.59 -14.32
N LEU A 55 9.63 11.89 -13.53
CA LEU A 55 9.62 11.81 -12.07
C LEU A 55 9.48 13.20 -11.46
N THR A 56 8.51 13.98 -11.94
CA THR A 56 8.30 15.38 -11.53
C THR A 56 6.96 15.58 -10.83
N PHE A 57 6.26 14.49 -10.54
CA PHE A 57 4.95 14.55 -9.91
C PHE A 57 5.06 14.56 -8.39
N SER A 58 3.94 14.82 -7.73
CA SER A 58 3.80 14.73 -6.27
C SER A 58 2.86 13.60 -5.91
N TYR A 59 3.21 12.83 -4.89
CA TYR A 59 2.37 11.78 -4.33
C TYR A 59 2.08 12.09 -2.88
N THR A 60 0.80 12.31 -2.56
CA THR A 60 0.35 12.53 -1.17
C THR A 60 -0.28 11.26 -0.64
N TYR A 61 0.14 10.84 0.55
CA TYR A 61 -0.28 9.58 1.18
C TYR A 61 -0.36 9.76 2.69
N ASP A 62 -1.08 8.86 3.35
CA ASP A 62 -1.17 8.85 4.82
C ASP A 62 0.21 8.63 5.45
N ASP A 63 0.52 9.35 6.52
CA ASP A 63 1.83 9.29 7.18
C ASP A 63 2.18 7.91 7.73
N SER A 64 1.18 7.06 8.04
CA SER A 64 1.45 5.67 8.41
C SER A 64 2.13 4.90 7.28
N ALA A 65 1.89 5.28 6.03
CA ALA A 65 2.36 4.60 4.84
C ALA A 65 2.11 3.07 4.84
N GLY A 66 1.08 2.62 5.56
CA GLY A 66 0.76 1.19 5.74
C GLY A 66 1.60 0.47 6.81
N ALA A 67 2.25 1.20 7.71
CA ALA A 67 2.96 0.61 8.84
C ALA A 67 2.04 -0.30 9.67
N GLY A 68 2.58 -1.46 10.07
CA GLY A 68 1.83 -2.48 10.81
C GLY A 68 0.93 -3.37 9.94
N VAL A 69 0.87 -3.15 8.63
CA VAL A 69 0.14 -4.00 7.68
C VAL A 69 1.10 -4.97 6.99
N ASP A 70 0.70 -6.24 6.99
CA ASP A 70 1.34 -7.30 6.20
C ASP A 70 0.65 -7.44 4.84
N VAL A 71 1.42 -7.41 3.76
CA VAL A 71 0.96 -7.69 2.40
C VAL A 71 1.61 -8.96 1.88
N TYR A 72 0.79 -9.96 1.55
CA TYR A 72 1.22 -11.19 0.91
C TYR A 72 1.21 -11.01 -0.61
N VAL A 73 2.36 -11.21 -1.25
CA VAL A 73 2.50 -11.16 -2.71
C VAL A 73 2.57 -12.61 -3.21
N VAL A 74 1.44 -13.08 -3.76
CA VAL A 74 1.28 -14.43 -4.31
C VAL A 74 1.61 -14.39 -5.81
N ASP A 75 2.84 -14.79 -6.18
CA ASP A 75 3.39 -14.55 -7.51
C ASP A 75 4.56 -15.51 -7.84
N THR A 76 5.53 -15.09 -8.66
CA THR A 76 6.78 -15.81 -8.97
C THR A 76 7.79 -15.83 -7.81
N GLY A 77 7.43 -15.25 -6.66
CA GLY A 77 8.32 -14.97 -5.54
C GLY A 77 8.63 -13.47 -5.42
N VAL A 78 9.44 -13.08 -4.44
CA VAL A 78 9.97 -11.71 -4.32
C VAL A 78 11.45 -11.78 -3.95
N TYR A 79 12.30 -11.01 -4.61
CA TYR A 79 13.67 -10.81 -4.17
C TYR A 79 13.71 -9.93 -2.92
N THR A 80 13.60 -10.56 -1.75
CA THR A 80 13.47 -9.90 -0.43
C THR A 80 14.69 -9.06 -0.07
N GLY A 81 15.87 -9.39 -0.61
CA GLY A 81 17.11 -8.64 -0.43
C GLY A 81 17.20 -7.34 -1.26
N HIS A 82 16.19 -7.01 -2.08
CA HIS A 82 16.21 -5.80 -2.89
C HIS A 82 16.17 -4.54 -2.00
N SER A 83 17.08 -3.59 -2.24
CA SER A 83 17.26 -2.39 -1.41
C SER A 83 16.01 -1.52 -1.29
N THR A 84 15.13 -1.53 -2.31
CA THR A 84 13.82 -0.83 -2.29
C THR A 84 12.95 -1.19 -1.08
N PHE A 85 13.08 -2.41 -0.55
CA PHE A 85 12.30 -2.87 0.59
C PHE A 85 12.94 -2.49 1.93
N GLY A 86 14.24 -2.19 1.96
CA GLY A 86 14.94 -1.77 3.18
C GLY A 86 14.79 -2.76 4.36
N GLY A 87 14.71 -4.07 4.07
CA GLY A 87 14.48 -5.11 5.08
C GLY A 87 13.01 -5.40 5.43
N ARG A 88 12.05 -4.70 4.82
CA ARG A 88 10.60 -4.93 5.05
C ARG A 88 10.02 -6.11 4.27
N ALA A 89 10.80 -6.76 3.40
CA ALA A 89 10.37 -7.94 2.67
C ALA A 89 10.97 -9.20 3.30
N ARG A 90 10.14 -10.24 3.49
CA ARG A 90 10.55 -11.55 4.01
C ARG A 90 9.92 -12.70 3.23
N TRP A 91 10.57 -13.85 3.24
CA TRP A 91 10.01 -15.05 2.60
C TRP A 91 8.88 -15.60 3.47
N GLY A 92 7.77 -15.99 2.83
CA GLY A 92 6.62 -16.61 3.48
C GLY A 92 6.57 -18.10 3.17
N ALA A 93 6.28 -18.46 1.91
CA ALA A 93 6.10 -19.83 1.49
C ALA A 93 6.33 -20.03 -0.01
N THR A 94 6.58 -21.28 -0.39
CA THR A 94 6.66 -21.72 -1.79
C THR A 94 5.77 -22.93 -2.00
N PHE A 95 5.02 -22.91 -3.09
CA PHE A 95 4.17 -24.00 -3.54
C PHE A 95 4.56 -24.38 -4.98
N GLY A 96 4.49 -25.67 -5.32
CA GLY A 96 4.82 -26.17 -6.67
C GLY A 96 6.22 -26.76 -6.84
N GLY A 97 6.98 -26.96 -5.75
CA GLY A 97 8.30 -27.62 -5.81
C GLY A 97 9.42 -26.76 -6.37
N TYR A 98 9.23 -25.44 -6.39
CA TYR A 98 10.24 -24.47 -6.81
C TYR A 98 11.21 -24.11 -5.68
N PRO A 99 12.40 -23.59 -5.99
CA PRO A 99 13.27 -23.00 -4.97
C PRO A 99 12.67 -21.70 -4.40
N ASP A 100 13.10 -21.34 -3.19
CA ASP A 100 12.75 -20.09 -2.51
C ASP A 100 13.46 -18.88 -3.15
N ALA A 101 13.07 -18.55 -4.38
CA ALA A 101 13.62 -17.44 -5.13
C ALA A 101 12.60 -16.89 -6.14
N ASP A 102 12.71 -15.60 -6.44
CA ASP A 102 12.06 -15.01 -7.61
C ASP A 102 12.99 -15.12 -8.82
N GLY A 103 12.89 -16.21 -9.57
CA GLY A 103 13.68 -16.41 -10.79
C GLY A 103 13.10 -15.72 -12.03
N ASN A 104 11.89 -15.17 -11.95
CA ASN A 104 11.24 -14.45 -13.05
C ASN A 104 11.39 -12.93 -12.94
N GLY A 105 11.12 -12.38 -11.74
CA GLY A 105 11.15 -10.95 -11.45
C GLY A 105 9.77 -10.27 -11.41
N HIS A 106 8.70 -10.91 -11.92
CA HIS A 106 7.35 -10.34 -11.92
C HIS A 106 6.87 -10.04 -10.50
N GLY A 107 6.98 -11.00 -9.57
CA GLY A 107 6.57 -10.79 -8.19
C GLY A 107 7.37 -9.72 -7.46
N THR A 108 8.68 -9.59 -7.73
CA THR A 108 9.49 -8.46 -7.23
C THR A 108 8.98 -7.11 -7.74
N HIS A 109 8.60 -7.01 -9.02
CA HIS A 109 8.03 -5.80 -9.60
C HIS A 109 6.68 -5.44 -8.98
N VAL A 110 5.79 -6.44 -8.81
CA VAL A 110 4.50 -6.28 -8.11
C VAL A 110 4.72 -5.80 -6.69
N ALA A 111 5.60 -6.47 -5.93
CA ALA A 111 5.96 -6.08 -4.57
C ALA A 111 6.53 -4.65 -4.51
N GLY A 112 7.36 -4.26 -5.47
CA GLY A 112 7.90 -2.90 -5.58
C GLY A 112 6.82 -1.84 -5.78
N THR A 113 5.77 -2.15 -6.54
CA THR A 113 4.60 -1.27 -6.75
C THR A 113 3.76 -1.15 -5.48
N VAL A 114 3.66 -2.21 -4.68
CA VAL A 114 2.92 -2.16 -3.42
C VAL A 114 3.71 -1.39 -2.36
N GLY A 115 4.94 -1.81 -2.07
CA GLY A 115 5.67 -1.38 -0.87
C GLY A 115 7.11 -0.93 -1.09
N GLY A 116 7.54 -0.67 -2.33
CA GLY A 116 8.86 -0.09 -2.58
C GLY A 116 9.00 1.32 -2.01
N SER A 117 10.18 1.68 -1.49
CA SER A 117 10.40 3.00 -0.87
C SER A 117 10.15 4.16 -1.84
N GLN A 118 10.58 4.02 -3.10
CA GLN A 118 10.44 5.07 -4.12
C GLN A 118 9.14 4.96 -4.94
N TYR A 119 8.80 3.75 -5.39
CA TYR A 119 7.70 3.50 -6.35
C TYR A 119 6.46 2.86 -5.71
N GLY A 120 6.54 2.50 -4.43
CA GLY A 120 5.44 1.87 -3.71
C GLY A 120 4.36 2.85 -3.29
N VAL A 121 3.12 2.35 -3.31
CA VAL A 121 1.93 3.03 -2.76
C VAL A 121 2.03 3.09 -1.23
N ALA A 122 2.24 1.94 -0.57
CA ALA A 122 2.26 1.81 0.88
C ALA A 122 3.69 1.56 1.37
N LYS A 123 4.45 2.64 1.53
CA LYS A 123 5.92 2.61 1.66
C LYS A 123 6.46 2.01 2.96
N ALA A 124 5.61 1.77 3.96
CA ALA A 124 5.97 1.21 5.26
C ALA A 124 5.33 -0.16 5.54
N VAL A 125 4.63 -0.76 4.57
CA VAL A 125 4.11 -2.13 4.74
C VAL A 125 5.24 -3.15 4.83
N SER A 126 4.94 -4.27 5.49
CA SER A 126 5.75 -5.48 5.45
C SER A 126 5.30 -6.36 4.29
N ILE A 127 6.24 -6.77 3.44
CA ILE A 127 5.98 -7.63 2.28
C ILE A 127 6.33 -9.08 2.61
N ILE A 128 5.44 -9.99 2.28
CA ILE A 128 5.61 -11.42 2.48
C ILE A 128 5.53 -12.12 1.12
N ALA A 129 6.64 -12.73 0.72
CA ALA A 129 6.75 -13.43 -0.55
C ALA A 129 6.03 -14.79 -0.48
N VAL A 130 5.11 -15.05 -1.40
CA VAL A 130 4.47 -16.35 -1.58
C VAL A 130 4.63 -16.77 -3.03
N LYS A 131 5.47 -17.77 -3.29
CA LYS A 131 5.70 -18.27 -4.64
C LYS A 131 4.70 -19.36 -5.00
N VAL A 132 3.98 -19.16 -6.09
CA VAL A 132 3.07 -20.16 -6.70
C VAL A 132 3.32 -20.35 -8.20
N LEU A 133 4.10 -19.47 -8.81
CA LEU A 133 4.50 -19.52 -10.21
C LEU A 133 5.99 -19.86 -10.31
N GLY A 134 6.35 -20.70 -11.28
CA GLY A 134 7.72 -20.98 -11.69
C GLY A 134 8.41 -19.77 -12.33
N ASP A 135 9.66 -19.97 -12.75
CA ASP A 135 10.51 -18.87 -13.24
C ASP A 135 10.15 -18.44 -14.68
N ASP A 136 9.32 -19.23 -15.37
CA ASP A 136 8.66 -18.88 -16.62
C ASP A 136 7.37 -18.05 -16.42
N GLY A 137 6.99 -17.78 -15.16
CA GLY A 137 5.76 -17.08 -14.82
C GLY A 137 4.51 -17.95 -14.90
N SER A 138 4.65 -19.27 -15.08
CA SER A 138 3.54 -20.21 -15.12
C SER A 138 3.45 -21.06 -13.85
N GLY A 139 2.26 -21.50 -13.47
CA GLY A 139 2.05 -22.36 -12.31
C GLY A 139 1.06 -23.47 -12.62
N ALA A 140 1.22 -24.61 -11.93
CA ALA A 140 0.23 -25.67 -11.99
C ALA A 140 -0.97 -25.32 -11.08
N ILE A 141 -2.18 -25.34 -11.65
CA ILE A 141 -3.45 -25.13 -10.91
C ILE A 141 -3.96 -26.39 -10.21
N THR A 142 -3.11 -27.38 -9.94
CA THR A 142 -3.55 -28.62 -9.31
C THR A 142 -3.50 -28.49 -7.78
N GLY A 143 -4.69 -28.40 -7.16
CA GLY A 143 -4.90 -28.52 -5.72
C GLY A 143 -5.01 -29.97 -5.24
#